data_AF-A0A535AKF0-F1
#
_entry.id   AF-A0A535AKF0-F1
#
_cell.length_a   1.000
_cell.length_b   1.000
_cell.length_c   1.000
_cell.angle_alpha   90.00
_cell.angle_beta   90.00
_cell.angle_gamma   90.00
#
_symmetry.space_group_name_H-M   'P 1'
#
loop_
_entity.id
_entity.type
_entity.pdbx_description
1 polymer ?
#
loop_
_entity_poly.entity_id
_entity_poly.type
_entity_poly.pdbx_seq_one_letter_code
_entity_poly.pdbx_strand_id
1 'polypeptide(L)'
;MHAEFPGAFAAIASVRRIGVTRESPGWAFVSAIGASFFASAVIQLLAFIVYPLLFPPTHEQVIYVSPRVIWEGAGAMGAGAVAVRAGGFSAALLYVAFQIALLAAQIPARTFACARVAAFNAGACDWSVFLGQRWTLWFALALGIAASRWLAPREREENTVLRAAGAYGLVFAAFASVGSMLLFLAVLPNTPINSSGPFPIVTPTEVPLYATALGEIIGAVLAGVLLARRSLAPALLIALLLIGPSFANGVPLWRAQSNAMAFPLPMWVGMFAWLWSPLIAVLALFIAWALARKRNLLLAPM
;
A
#
# COMPACT_ATOMS: atom_id res chain seq x y z
N MET A 1 -24.95 -39.97 7.42
CA MET A 1 -24.34 -38.68 7.80
C MET A 1 -24.98 -37.59 6.97
N HIS A 2 -26.06 -36.98 7.49
CA HIS A 2 -26.77 -35.88 6.84
C HIS A 2 -26.05 -34.57 7.20
N ALA A 3 -25.77 -33.71 6.22
CA ALA A 3 -25.05 -32.46 6.41
C ALA A 3 -25.95 -31.41 7.06
N GLU A 4 -25.63 -31.00 8.28
CA GLU A 4 -26.45 -30.13 9.16
C GLU A 4 -26.40 -28.62 8.84
N PHE A 5 -25.82 -28.19 7.71
CA PHE A 5 -25.73 -26.75 7.39
C PHE A 5 -26.10 -26.38 5.94
N PRO A 6 -27.29 -26.76 5.44
CA PRO A 6 -27.76 -26.33 4.12
C PRO A 6 -27.91 -24.79 4.04
N GLY A 7 -28.25 -24.14 5.15
CA GLY A 7 -28.42 -22.69 5.22
C GLY A 7 -27.13 -21.88 5.10
N ALA A 8 -26.00 -22.39 5.64
CA ALA A 8 -24.70 -21.72 5.52
C ALA A 8 -24.16 -21.79 4.08
N PHE A 9 -24.33 -22.94 3.42
CA PHE A 9 -23.97 -23.10 2.01
C PHE A 9 -24.86 -22.27 1.08
N ALA A 10 -26.17 -22.19 1.37
CA ALA A 10 -27.09 -21.33 0.63
C ALA A 10 -26.78 -19.83 0.85
N ALA A 11 -26.39 -19.44 2.06
CA ALA A 11 -25.95 -18.07 2.36
C ALA A 11 -24.66 -17.72 1.62
N ILE A 12 -23.66 -18.62 1.60
CA ILE A 12 -22.41 -18.45 0.83
C ILE A 12 -22.69 -18.44 -0.69
N ALA A 13 -23.61 -19.29 -1.17
CA ALA A 13 -24.02 -19.32 -2.58
C ALA A 13 -24.82 -18.07 -3.01
N SER A 14 -25.50 -17.42 -2.06
CA SER A 14 -26.26 -16.18 -2.26
C SER A 14 -25.39 -14.91 -2.24
N VAL A 15 -24.11 -15.03 -1.87
CA VAL A 15 -23.14 -13.92 -1.98
C VAL A 15 -22.99 -13.58 -3.45
N ARG A 16 -23.69 -12.51 -3.86
CA ARG A 16 -23.69 -11.97 -5.21
C ARG A 16 -22.23 -11.78 -5.62
N ARG A 17 -21.78 -12.55 -6.62
CA ARG A 17 -20.39 -12.53 -7.10
C ARG A 17 -19.98 -11.09 -7.40
N ILE A 18 -18.85 -10.65 -6.81
CA ILE A 18 -18.31 -9.31 -7.06
C ILE A 18 -17.90 -9.26 -8.54
N GLY A 19 -18.49 -8.30 -9.26
CA GLY A 19 -18.31 -8.16 -10.70
C GLY A 19 -17.03 -7.39 -11.02
N VAL A 20 -16.17 -7.94 -11.88
CA VAL A 20 -14.98 -7.27 -12.42
C VAL A 20 -15.08 -7.24 -13.95
N THR A 21 -14.81 -6.08 -14.54
CA THR A 21 -14.85 -5.89 -15.99
C THR A 21 -13.53 -6.25 -16.64
N ARG A 22 -13.59 -6.81 -17.86
CA ARG A 22 -12.40 -7.14 -18.65
C ARG A 22 -11.75 -5.87 -19.21
N GLU A 23 -10.43 -5.82 -19.17
CA GLU A 23 -9.64 -4.65 -19.55
C GLU A 23 -8.38 -5.08 -20.33
N SER A 24 -7.69 -4.11 -20.95
CA SER A 24 -6.36 -4.39 -21.49
C SER A 24 -5.39 -4.77 -20.36
N PRO A 25 -4.33 -5.56 -20.63
CA PRO A 25 -3.42 -6.04 -19.58
C PRO A 25 -2.83 -4.92 -18.71
N GLY A 26 -2.52 -3.76 -19.29
CA GLY A 26 -2.01 -2.61 -18.56
C GLY A 26 -3.02 -2.02 -17.58
N TRP A 27 -4.27 -1.82 -18.01
CA TRP A 27 -5.33 -1.32 -17.11
C TRP A 27 -5.73 -2.35 -16.07
N ALA A 28 -5.78 -3.64 -16.43
CA ALA A 28 -6.02 -4.72 -15.48
C ALA A 28 -4.93 -4.81 -14.41
N PHE A 29 -3.66 -4.57 -14.78
CA PHE A 29 -2.56 -4.46 -13.83
C PHE A 29 -2.74 -3.28 -12.87
N VAL A 30 -3.09 -2.09 -13.36
CA VAL A 30 -3.39 -0.94 -12.50
C VAL A 30 -4.57 -1.26 -11.58
N SER A 31 -5.65 -1.83 -12.11
CA SER A 31 -6.82 -2.27 -11.32
C SER A 31 -6.44 -3.31 -10.25
N ALA A 32 -5.49 -4.21 -10.52
CA ALA A 32 -4.97 -5.18 -9.56
C ALA A 32 -4.17 -4.51 -8.44
N ILE A 33 -3.36 -3.49 -8.74
CA ILE A 33 -2.71 -2.65 -7.71
C ILE A 33 -3.78 -1.97 -6.85
N GLY A 34 -4.83 -1.44 -7.47
CA GLY A 34 -5.95 -0.86 -6.74
C GLY A 34 -6.61 -1.86 -5.80
N ALA A 35 -6.88 -3.07 -6.28
CA ALA A 35 -7.44 -4.16 -5.46
C ALA A 35 -6.52 -4.52 -4.29
N SER A 36 -5.20 -4.53 -4.52
CA SER A 36 -4.20 -4.73 -3.47
C SER A 36 -4.30 -3.64 -2.40
N PHE A 37 -4.38 -2.37 -2.81
CA PHE A 37 -4.52 -1.24 -1.90
C PHE A 37 -5.78 -1.36 -1.05
N PHE A 38 -6.92 -1.63 -1.68
CA PHE A 38 -8.20 -1.81 -1.00
C PHE A 38 -8.17 -2.95 0.03
N ALA A 39 -7.79 -4.15 -0.39
CA ALA A 39 -7.77 -5.32 0.48
C ALA A 39 -6.78 -5.12 1.64
N SER A 40 -5.59 -4.58 1.35
CA SER A 40 -4.58 -4.26 2.35
C SER A 40 -5.11 -3.25 3.38
N ALA A 41 -5.65 -2.11 2.94
CA ALA A 41 -6.10 -1.05 3.85
C ALA A 41 -7.28 -1.51 4.73
N VAL A 42 -8.24 -2.24 4.16
CA VAL A 42 -9.38 -2.78 4.92
C VAL A 42 -8.91 -3.79 5.96
N ILE A 43 -8.08 -4.77 5.56
CA ILE A 43 -7.59 -5.79 6.48
C ILE A 43 -6.65 -5.19 7.53
N GLN A 44 -5.89 -4.15 7.19
CA GLN A 44 -5.06 -3.43 8.15
C GLN A 44 -5.90 -2.74 9.22
N LEU A 45 -6.97 -2.05 8.82
CA LEU A 45 -7.91 -1.43 9.76
C LEU A 45 -8.61 -2.46 10.65
N LEU A 46 -9.00 -3.60 10.09
CA LEU A 46 -9.58 -4.72 10.86
C LEU A 46 -8.55 -5.32 11.81
N ALA A 47 -7.31 -5.55 11.36
CA ALA A 47 -6.24 -6.09 12.17
C ALA A 47 -5.88 -5.16 13.33
N PHE A 48 -5.97 -3.84 13.15
CA PHE A 48 -5.77 -2.88 14.24
C PHE A 48 -6.74 -3.11 15.42
N ILE A 49 -7.97 -3.53 15.14
CA ILE A 49 -8.99 -3.80 16.16
C ILE A 49 -8.88 -5.24 16.67
N VAL A 50 -8.79 -6.21 15.76
CA VAL A 50 -8.90 -7.64 16.07
C VAL A 50 -7.60 -8.20 16.64
N TYR A 51 -6.44 -7.76 16.15
CA TYR A 51 -5.15 -8.34 16.54
C TYR A 51 -4.84 -8.13 18.04
N PRO A 52 -5.05 -6.94 18.64
CA PRO A 52 -4.87 -6.76 20.08
C PRO A 52 -5.88 -7.54 20.94
N LEU A 53 -7.05 -7.91 20.40
CA LEU A 53 -8.03 -8.74 21.09
C LEU A 53 -7.61 -10.22 21.11
N LEU A 54 -7.03 -10.71 20.01
CA LEU A 54 -6.53 -12.09 19.89
C LEU A 54 -5.17 -12.29 20.57
N PHE A 55 -4.31 -11.27 20.50
CA PHE A 55 -2.96 -11.28 21.04
C PHE A 55 -2.77 -10.06 21.96
N PRO A 56 -3.33 -10.12 23.18
CA PRO A 56 -3.26 -8.99 24.11
C PRO A 56 -1.80 -8.67 24.47
N PRO A 57 -1.41 -7.39 24.52
CA PRO A 57 -0.03 -6.95 24.75
C PRO A 57 0.47 -7.18 26.19
N THR A 58 -0.31 -7.84 27.04
CA THR A 58 -0.01 -8.08 28.46
C THR A 58 0.89 -9.29 28.70
N HIS A 59 1.18 -10.09 27.67
CA HIS A 59 2.06 -11.25 27.76
C HIS A 59 3.06 -11.26 26.61
N GLU A 60 4.31 -11.65 26.89
CA GLU A 60 5.28 -11.97 25.85
C GLU A 60 4.80 -13.21 25.09
N GLN A 61 4.27 -12.99 23.89
CA GLN A 61 3.79 -14.07 23.03
C GLN A 61 4.74 -14.23 21.84
N VAL A 62 5.03 -15.47 21.49
CA VAL A 62 5.78 -15.78 20.26
C VAL A 62 4.88 -15.47 19.07
N ILE A 63 5.06 -14.29 18.48
CA ILE A 63 4.31 -13.87 17.31
C ILE A 63 4.89 -14.59 16.08
N TYR A 64 4.23 -15.66 15.65
CA TYR A 64 4.62 -16.40 14.44
C TYR A 64 4.25 -15.66 13.15
N VAL A 65 3.21 -14.83 13.16
CA VAL A 65 2.73 -14.06 12.00
C VAL A 65 2.46 -12.63 12.41
N SER A 66 3.25 -11.69 11.90
CA SER A 66 3.05 -10.27 12.19
C SER A 66 1.77 -9.73 11.51
N PRO A 67 1.12 -8.71 12.09
CA PRO A 67 -0.04 -8.05 11.47
C PRO A 67 0.24 -7.60 10.04
N ARG A 68 1.49 -7.20 9.78
CA ARG A 68 1.98 -6.80 8.46
C ARG A 68 1.83 -7.87 7.40
N VAL A 69 2.23 -9.10 7.72
CA VAL A 69 2.12 -10.23 6.79
C VAL A 69 0.66 -10.50 6.41
N ILE A 70 -0.28 -10.28 7.35
CA ILE A 70 -1.71 -10.52 7.14
C ILE A 70 -2.28 -9.53 6.12
N TRP A 71 -2.07 -8.22 6.31
CA TRP A 71 -2.64 -7.23 5.39
C TRP A 71 -1.88 -7.16 4.06
N GLU A 72 -0.56 -7.38 4.02
CA GLU A 72 0.19 -7.51 2.75
C GLU A 72 -0.29 -8.75 1.96
N GLY A 73 -0.53 -9.86 2.65
CA GLY A 73 -1.10 -11.08 2.05
C GLY A 73 -2.49 -10.85 1.48
N ALA A 74 -3.38 -10.15 2.20
CA ALA A 74 -4.69 -9.79 1.69
C ALA A 74 -4.61 -8.92 0.43
N GLY A 75 -3.67 -7.97 0.40
CA GLY A 75 -3.39 -7.16 -0.78
C GLY A 75 -2.97 -8.02 -1.98
N ALA A 76 -2.01 -8.91 -1.80
CA ALA A 76 -1.54 -9.83 -2.84
C ALA A 76 -2.65 -10.76 -3.36
N MET A 77 -3.51 -11.24 -2.46
CA MET A 77 -4.69 -12.05 -2.82
C MET A 77 -5.68 -11.25 -3.67
N GLY A 78 -5.98 -10.01 -3.28
CA GLY A 78 -6.84 -9.10 -4.04
C GLY A 78 -6.28 -8.80 -5.44
N ALA A 79 -4.98 -8.52 -5.53
CA ALA A 79 -4.30 -8.32 -6.81
C ALA A 79 -4.37 -9.54 -7.72
N GLY A 80 -4.05 -10.73 -7.20
CA GLY A 80 -4.07 -11.97 -7.99
C GLY A 80 -5.46 -12.27 -8.55
N ALA A 81 -6.50 -12.08 -7.72
CA ALA A 81 -7.88 -12.30 -8.13
C ALA A 81 -8.31 -11.33 -9.24
N VAL A 82 -8.02 -10.04 -9.08
CA VAL A 82 -8.42 -9.00 -10.04
C VAL A 82 -7.59 -9.03 -11.32
N ALA A 83 -6.27 -9.25 -11.23
CA ALA A 83 -5.39 -9.31 -12.40
C ALA A 83 -5.84 -10.39 -13.40
N VAL A 84 -6.03 -11.62 -12.91
CA VAL A 84 -6.45 -12.75 -13.76
C VAL A 84 -7.88 -12.54 -14.26
N ARG A 85 -8.76 -11.97 -13.44
CA ARG A 85 -10.15 -11.76 -13.84
C ARG A 85 -10.33 -10.66 -14.88
N ALA A 86 -9.62 -9.55 -14.74
CA ALA A 86 -9.73 -8.39 -15.61
C ALA A 86 -8.88 -8.50 -16.88
N GLY A 87 -7.63 -8.97 -16.77
CA GLY A 87 -6.65 -8.96 -17.87
C GLY A 87 -6.01 -10.31 -18.18
N GLY A 88 -6.40 -11.39 -17.49
CA GLY A 88 -5.81 -12.70 -17.66
C GLY A 88 -4.40 -12.82 -17.07
N PHE A 89 -3.67 -13.84 -17.52
CA PHE A 89 -2.34 -14.17 -16.97
C PHE A 89 -1.29 -13.09 -17.23
N SER A 90 -1.41 -12.33 -18.33
CA SER A 90 -0.48 -11.24 -18.65
C SER A 90 -0.50 -10.13 -17.60
N ALA A 91 -1.68 -9.74 -17.10
CA ALA A 91 -1.79 -8.76 -16.02
C ALA A 91 -1.20 -9.28 -14.70
N ALA A 92 -1.35 -10.59 -14.43
CA ALA A 92 -0.73 -11.22 -13.27
C ALA A 92 0.81 -11.20 -13.37
N LEU A 93 1.37 -11.49 -14.55
CA LEU A 93 2.80 -11.38 -14.79
C LEU A 93 3.33 -9.96 -14.63
N LEU A 94 2.59 -8.94 -15.08
CA LEU A 94 2.95 -7.54 -14.83
C LEU A 94 2.98 -7.21 -13.34
N TYR A 95 2.03 -7.74 -12.55
CA TYR A 95 2.03 -7.58 -11.10
C TYR A 95 3.23 -8.28 -10.44
N VAL A 96 3.56 -9.50 -10.88
CA VAL A 96 4.75 -10.23 -10.41
C VAL A 96 6.02 -9.45 -10.74
N ALA A 97 6.17 -8.96 -11.98
CA ALA A 97 7.31 -8.17 -12.41
C ALA A 97 7.45 -6.87 -11.60
N PHE A 98 6.33 -6.20 -11.32
CA PHE A 98 6.29 -5.04 -10.45
C PHE A 98 6.75 -5.35 -9.02
N GLN A 99 6.28 -6.45 -8.41
CA GLN A 99 6.73 -6.87 -7.08
C GLN A 99 8.22 -7.20 -7.05
N ILE A 100 8.75 -7.87 -8.10
CA ILE A 100 10.18 -8.13 -8.25
C ILE A 100 10.97 -6.81 -8.34
N ALA A 101 10.47 -5.83 -9.11
CA ALA A 101 11.11 -4.51 -9.21
C ALA A 101 11.14 -3.78 -7.86
N LEU A 102 10.05 -3.84 -7.08
CA LEU A 102 10.01 -3.28 -5.72
C LEU A 102 10.98 -3.98 -4.76
N LEU A 103 11.17 -5.30 -4.90
CA LEU A 103 12.15 -6.05 -4.14
C LEU A 103 13.58 -5.66 -4.52
N ALA A 104 13.86 -5.55 -5.81
CA ALA A 104 15.16 -5.10 -6.31
C ALA A 104 15.49 -3.69 -5.81
N ALA A 105 14.48 -2.82 -5.69
CA ALA A 105 14.64 -1.47 -5.16
C ALA A 105 15.11 -1.40 -3.70
N GLN A 106 14.87 -2.47 -2.92
CA GLN A 106 15.29 -2.55 -1.52
C GLN A 106 16.73 -3.04 -1.35
N ILE A 107 17.36 -3.56 -2.41
CA ILE A 107 18.71 -4.11 -2.35
C ILE A 107 19.72 -3.06 -1.86
N PRO A 108 19.78 -1.83 -2.41
CA PRO A 108 20.76 -0.84 -1.96
C PRO A 108 20.64 -0.47 -0.49
N ALA A 109 19.41 -0.35 0.01
CA ALA A 109 19.15 -0.05 1.41
C ALA A 109 19.68 -1.15 2.33
N ARG A 110 19.46 -2.42 1.94
CA ARG A 110 19.94 -3.58 2.69
C ARG A 110 21.45 -3.73 2.64
N THR A 111 22.06 -3.63 1.46
CA THR A 111 23.52 -3.75 1.32
C THR A 111 24.24 -2.67 2.11
N PHE A 112 23.74 -1.43 2.06
CA PHE A 112 24.28 -0.33 2.84
C PHE A 112 24.14 -0.58 4.36
N ALA A 113 22.95 -0.96 4.83
CA ALA A 113 22.71 -1.20 6.26
C ALA A 113 23.56 -2.36 6.80
N CYS A 114 23.65 -3.47 6.07
CA CYS A 114 24.42 -4.65 6.45
C CYS A 114 25.93 -4.44 6.42
N ALA A 115 26.43 -3.56 5.55
CA ALA A 115 27.85 -3.23 5.50
C ALA A 115 28.30 -2.28 6.62
N ARG A 116 27.39 -1.51 7.23
CA ARG A 116 27.75 -0.40 8.12
C ARG A 116 27.14 -0.42 9.52
N VAL A 117 26.07 -1.18 9.75
CA VAL A 117 25.35 -1.17 11.03
C VAL A 117 25.51 -2.52 11.70
N ALA A 118 26.44 -2.60 12.67
CA ALA A 118 26.73 -3.82 13.45
C ALA A 118 25.52 -4.35 14.26
N ALA A 119 24.48 -3.53 14.44
CA ALA A 119 23.24 -3.88 15.14
C ALA A 119 22.20 -4.61 14.28
N PHE A 120 22.41 -4.75 12.96
CA PHE A 120 21.54 -5.62 12.16
C PHE A 120 21.94 -7.08 12.40
N ASN A 121 21.05 -7.84 13.04
CA ASN A 121 21.22 -9.27 13.27
C ASN A 121 21.59 -10.01 11.98
N ALA A 122 22.43 -11.05 12.07
CA ALA A 122 22.87 -11.85 10.92
C ALA A 122 21.71 -12.29 10.00
N GLY A 123 20.53 -12.60 10.56
CA GLY A 123 19.34 -12.97 9.80
C GLY A 123 18.68 -11.83 8.99
N ALA A 124 18.90 -10.56 9.33
CA ALA A 124 18.43 -9.43 8.53
C ALA A 124 19.32 -9.17 7.31
N CYS A 125 20.58 -9.62 7.36
CA CYS A 125 21.55 -9.53 6.27
C CYS A 125 21.67 -10.82 5.46
N ASP A 126 21.05 -11.90 5.92
CA ASP A 126 20.93 -13.14 5.17
C ASP A 126 19.86 -13.01 4.07
N TRP A 127 20.33 -13.10 2.82
CA TRP A 127 19.47 -13.06 1.64
C TRP A 127 18.47 -14.22 1.59
N SER A 128 18.81 -15.39 2.14
CA SER A 128 17.93 -16.54 2.17
C SER A 128 16.72 -16.29 3.08
N VAL A 129 16.94 -15.67 4.24
CA VAL A 129 15.87 -15.27 5.17
C VAL A 129 15.01 -14.16 4.57
N PHE A 130 15.63 -13.18 3.91
CA PHE A 130 14.88 -12.10 3.25
C PHE A 130 13.96 -12.60 2.13
N LEU A 131 14.47 -13.46 1.24
CA LEU A 131 13.69 -14.06 0.18
C LEU A 131 12.64 -15.03 0.74
N GLY A 132 13.03 -15.80 1.76
CA GLY A 132 12.14 -16.67 2.52
C GLY A 132 10.92 -15.91 3.03
N GLN A 133 11.09 -14.76 3.68
CA GLN A 133 9.98 -13.95 4.21
C GLN A 133 8.94 -13.51 3.16
N ARG A 134 9.26 -13.57 1.86
CA ARG A 134 8.32 -13.23 0.78
C ARG A 134 7.43 -14.40 0.33
N TRP A 135 7.64 -15.62 0.84
CA TRP A 135 6.84 -16.79 0.45
C TRP A 135 5.34 -16.58 0.71
N THR A 136 4.98 -15.88 1.79
CA THR A 136 3.59 -15.60 2.17
C THR A 136 2.88 -14.71 1.15
N LEU A 137 3.60 -13.72 0.59
CA LEU A 137 3.09 -12.84 -0.46
C LEU A 137 2.80 -13.61 -1.75
N TRP A 138 3.73 -14.47 -2.17
CA TRP A 138 3.57 -15.30 -3.36
C TRP A 138 2.46 -16.35 -3.19
N PHE A 139 2.38 -16.95 -2.01
CA PHE A 139 1.32 -17.89 -1.67
C PHE A 139 -0.05 -17.21 -1.70
N ALA A 140 -0.17 -16.02 -1.09
CA ALA A 140 -1.42 -15.26 -1.10
C ALA A 140 -1.81 -14.80 -2.52
N LEU A 141 -0.84 -14.41 -3.35
CA LEU A 141 -1.07 -14.12 -4.77
C LEU A 141 -1.63 -15.36 -5.50
N ALA A 142 -1.04 -16.53 -5.29
CA ALA A 142 -1.50 -17.78 -5.89
C ALA A 142 -2.93 -18.15 -5.43
N LEU A 143 -3.24 -17.95 -4.14
CA LEU A 143 -4.61 -18.09 -3.63
C LEU A 143 -5.57 -17.10 -4.30
N GLY A 144 -5.16 -15.85 -4.51
CA GLY A 144 -5.92 -14.85 -5.25
C GLY A 144 -6.22 -15.28 -6.67
N ILE A 145 -5.20 -15.77 -7.39
CA ILE A 145 -5.34 -16.31 -8.74
C ILE A 145 -6.35 -17.47 -8.75
N ALA A 146 -6.23 -18.40 -7.80
CA ALA A 146 -7.16 -19.52 -7.67
C ALA A 146 -8.58 -19.09 -7.30
N ALA A 147 -8.75 -17.98 -6.56
CA ALA A 147 -10.03 -17.40 -6.19
C ALA A 147 -10.68 -16.59 -7.32
N SER A 148 -9.92 -16.21 -8.36
CA SER A 148 -10.41 -15.39 -9.48
C SER A 148 -11.63 -15.98 -10.21
N ARG A 149 -11.76 -17.31 -10.23
CA ARG A 149 -12.93 -18.04 -10.78
C ARG A 149 -14.25 -17.69 -10.07
N TRP A 150 -14.20 -17.17 -8.84
CA TRP A 150 -15.40 -16.88 -8.05
C TRP A 150 -15.90 -15.44 -8.28
N LEU A 151 -15.11 -14.61 -8.98
CA LEU A 151 -15.52 -13.26 -9.41
C LEU A 151 -16.39 -13.34 -10.67
N ALA A 152 -17.52 -12.61 -10.68
CA ALA A 152 -18.38 -12.54 -11.86
C ALA A 152 -17.79 -11.58 -12.90
N PRO A 153 -17.98 -11.83 -14.22
CA PRO A 153 -17.69 -10.83 -15.22
C PRO A 153 -18.76 -9.74 -15.16
N ARG A 154 -18.37 -8.47 -15.20
CA ARG A 154 -19.29 -7.35 -15.44
C ARG A 154 -19.02 -6.77 -16.83
N GLU A 155 -20.04 -6.66 -17.66
CA GLU A 155 -19.86 -6.24 -19.06
C GLU A 155 -20.04 -4.73 -19.30
N ARG A 156 -20.61 -3.97 -18.34
CA ARG A 156 -21.05 -2.58 -18.57
C ARG A 156 -20.45 -1.49 -17.69
N GLU A 157 -19.73 -1.81 -16.61
CA GLU A 157 -19.14 -0.78 -15.72
C GLU A 157 -17.62 -0.80 -15.74
N GLU A 158 -16.98 0.28 -16.17
CA GLU A 158 -15.52 0.40 -16.06
C GLU A 158 -15.05 0.30 -14.60
N ASN A 159 -13.90 -0.34 -14.36
CA ASN A 159 -13.28 -0.46 -13.03
C ASN A 159 -12.62 0.86 -12.57
N THR A 160 -13.26 2.01 -12.80
CA THR A 160 -12.70 3.36 -12.58
C THR A 160 -12.15 3.55 -11.17
N VAL A 161 -12.83 2.99 -10.15
CA VAL A 161 -12.40 3.07 -8.74
C VAL A 161 -11.10 2.30 -8.50
N LEU A 162 -11.00 1.08 -9.02
CA LEU A 162 -9.79 0.26 -8.92
C LEU A 162 -8.65 0.87 -9.73
N ARG A 163 -8.92 1.44 -10.91
CA ARG A 163 -7.92 2.17 -11.69
C ARG A 163 -7.39 3.39 -10.95
N ALA A 164 -8.27 4.17 -10.30
CA ALA A 164 -7.88 5.35 -9.53
C ALA A 164 -7.02 4.97 -8.31
N ALA A 165 -7.46 4.00 -7.52
CA ALA A 165 -6.67 3.48 -6.39
C ALA A 165 -5.34 2.86 -6.85
N GLY A 166 -5.35 2.16 -7.99
CA GLY A 166 -4.18 1.58 -8.60
C GLY A 166 -3.17 2.59 -9.09
N ALA A 167 -3.64 3.68 -9.74
CA ALA A 167 -2.79 4.77 -10.18
C ALA A 167 -2.13 5.46 -8.99
N TYR A 168 -2.88 5.72 -7.92
CA TYR A 168 -2.33 6.20 -6.66
C TYR A 168 -1.25 5.24 -6.11
N GLY A 169 -1.60 3.95 -5.94
CA GLY A 169 -0.70 2.97 -5.34
C GLY A 169 0.58 2.75 -6.15
N LEU A 170 0.49 2.79 -7.49
CA LEU A 170 1.64 2.66 -8.37
C LEU A 170 2.59 3.85 -8.24
N VAL A 171 2.07 5.08 -8.28
CA VAL A 171 2.89 6.29 -8.15
C VAL A 171 3.51 6.37 -6.76
N PHE A 172 2.73 6.09 -5.71
CA PHE A 172 3.23 6.01 -4.35
C PHE A 172 4.41 5.04 -4.23
N ALA A 173 4.24 3.80 -4.68
CA ALA A 173 5.26 2.77 -4.60
C ALA A 173 6.52 3.10 -5.42
N ALA A 174 6.34 3.70 -6.60
CA ALA A 174 7.44 4.12 -7.46
C ALA A 174 8.29 5.20 -6.77
N PHE A 175 7.66 6.25 -6.27
CA PHE A 175 8.35 7.34 -5.57
C PHE A 175 8.99 6.87 -4.26
N ALA A 176 8.32 6.03 -3.48
CA ALA A 176 8.88 5.42 -2.28
C ALA A 176 10.18 4.64 -2.60
N SER A 177 10.14 3.85 -3.68
CA SER A 177 11.28 3.03 -4.13
C SER A 177 12.42 3.89 -4.63
N VAL A 178 12.14 4.90 -5.46
CA VAL A 178 13.15 5.82 -6.00
C VAL A 178 13.78 6.65 -4.88
N GLY A 179 12.99 7.17 -3.93
CA GLY A 179 13.52 7.90 -2.78
C GLY A 179 14.45 7.06 -1.92
N SER A 180 14.10 5.79 -1.68
CA SER A 180 14.97 4.84 -0.98
C SER A 180 16.25 4.58 -1.77
N MET A 181 16.16 4.25 -3.06
CA MET A 181 17.34 4.04 -3.90
C MET A 181 18.27 5.25 -3.90
N LEU A 182 17.75 6.47 -4.11
CA LEU A 182 18.52 7.70 -4.15
C LEU A 182 19.26 7.95 -2.83
N LEU A 183 18.58 7.76 -1.70
CA LEU A 183 19.20 7.92 -0.39
C LEU A 183 20.41 6.98 -0.23
N PHE A 184 20.22 5.69 -0.49
CA PHE A 184 21.22 4.67 -0.19
C PHE A 184 22.31 4.50 -1.25
N LEU A 185 22.05 4.84 -2.51
CA LEU A 185 23.04 4.77 -3.59
C LEU A 185 23.81 6.08 -3.79
N ALA A 186 23.16 7.22 -3.58
CA ALA A 186 23.72 8.51 -4.00
C ALA A 186 23.96 9.48 -2.83
N VAL A 187 23.10 9.51 -1.81
CA VAL A 187 23.22 10.48 -0.72
C VAL A 187 24.16 9.97 0.37
N LEU A 188 23.78 8.89 1.06
CA LEU A 188 24.52 8.38 2.23
C LEU A 188 25.98 7.99 1.95
N PRO A 189 26.33 7.40 0.79
CA PRO A 189 27.74 7.10 0.48
C PRO A 189 28.60 8.35 0.30
N ASN A 190 28.00 9.48 -0.09
CA ASN A 190 28.70 10.73 -0.41
C ASN A 190 28.60 11.78 0.71
N THR A 191 27.82 11.55 1.76
CA THR A 191 27.73 12.43 2.93
C THR A 191 28.83 12.09 3.94
N PRO A 192 29.71 13.04 4.31
CA PRO A 192 30.73 12.82 5.33
C PRO A 192 30.08 12.62 6.71
N ILE A 193 30.42 11.52 7.39
CA ILE A 193 29.99 11.23 8.76
C ILE A 193 30.93 11.99 9.72
N ASN A 194 30.82 13.32 9.79
CA ASN A 194 31.57 14.09 10.78
C ASN A 194 30.75 14.25 12.07
N SER A 195 31.26 13.63 13.13
CA SER A 195 30.63 13.42 14.44
C SER A 195 30.82 14.60 15.43
N SER A 196 30.75 15.85 14.98
CA SER A 196 31.04 17.01 15.87
C SER A 196 30.11 18.22 15.71
N GLY A 197 28.89 18.03 15.21
CA GLY A 197 27.84 19.04 15.23
C GLY A 197 26.52 18.46 15.75
N PRO A 198 25.60 19.25 16.31
CA PRO A 198 24.39 18.75 16.97
C PRO A 198 23.33 18.17 16.01
N PHE A 199 23.61 18.02 14.72
CA PHE A 199 22.68 17.47 13.73
C PHE A 199 23.38 16.53 12.74
N PRO A 200 22.78 15.38 12.37
CA PRO A 200 23.14 14.72 11.12
C PRO A 200 22.73 15.60 9.92
N ILE A 201 23.60 15.72 8.91
CA ILE A 201 23.41 16.58 7.72
C ILE A 201 22.24 16.11 6.83
N VAL A 202 21.85 14.84 6.91
CA VAL A 202 20.62 14.26 6.33
C VAL A 202 20.20 13.10 7.22
N THR A 203 18.96 13.06 7.70
CA THR A 203 18.48 11.86 8.42
C THR A 203 18.16 10.73 7.43
N PRO A 204 18.38 9.44 7.76
CA PRO A 204 18.11 8.30 6.85
C PRO A 204 16.64 8.15 6.42
N THR A 205 15.76 9.01 6.92
CA THR A 205 14.33 9.02 6.68
C THR A 205 13.88 10.20 5.81
N GLU A 206 14.66 11.27 5.71
CA GLU A 206 14.24 12.52 5.03
C GLU A 206 13.99 12.33 3.53
N VAL A 207 14.98 11.84 2.78
CA VAL A 207 14.86 11.68 1.31
C VAL A 207 13.72 10.71 0.93
N PRO A 208 13.60 9.52 1.55
CA PRO A 208 12.46 8.64 1.33
C PRO A 208 11.13 9.31 1.69
N LEU A 209 11.08 10.07 2.78
CA LEU A 209 9.87 10.72 3.24
C LEU A 209 9.35 11.76 2.24
N TYR A 210 10.22 12.66 1.78
CA TYR A 210 9.83 13.66 0.79
C TYR A 210 9.42 13.03 -0.54
N ALA A 211 10.14 11.98 -0.97
CA ALA A 211 9.76 11.23 -2.16
C ALA A 211 8.37 10.59 -2.00
N THR A 212 8.10 9.94 -0.86
CA THR A 212 6.77 9.37 -0.58
C THR A 212 5.68 10.43 -0.59
N ALA A 213 5.88 11.58 0.05
CA ALA A 213 4.90 12.66 0.06
C ALA A 213 4.59 13.19 -1.34
N LEU A 214 5.61 13.35 -2.19
CA LEU A 214 5.41 13.72 -3.60
C LEU A 214 4.64 12.64 -4.37
N GLY A 215 4.97 11.37 -4.14
CA GLY A 215 4.25 10.24 -4.72
C GLY A 215 2.78 10.20 -4.32
N GLU A 216 2.48 10.49 -3.05
CA GLU A 216 1.10 10.58 -2.56
C GLU A 216 0.32 11.71 -3.23
N ILE A 217 0.92 12.89 -3.36
CA ILE A 217 0.30 14.06 -4.00
C ILE A 217 0.01 13.77 -5.48
N ILE A 218 1.02 13.32 -6.24
CA ILE A 218 0.87 13.05 -7.68
C ILE A 218 -0.13 11.92 -7.90
N GLY A 219 -0.01 10.83 -7.14
CA GLY A 219 -0.92 9.70 -7.20
C GLY A 219 -2.36 10.11 -6.88
N ALA A 220 -2.56 10.97 -5.88
CA ALA A 220 -3.86 11.49 -5.50
C ALA A 220 -4.48 12.38 -6.59
N VAL A 221 -3.68 13.23 -7.24
CA VAL A 221 -4.13 14.03 -8.38
C VAL A 221 -4.61 13.13 -9.51
N LEU A 222 -3.84 12.10 -9.88
CA LEU A 222 -4.23 11.15 -10.92
C LEU A 222 -5.52 10.40 -10.57
N ALA A 223 -5.64 9.93 -9.32
CA ALA A 223 -6.86 9.29 -8.83
C ALA A 223 -8.07 10.24 -8.91
N GLY A 224 -7.90 11.50 -8.50
CA GLY A 224 -8.95 12.53 -8.58
C GLY A 224 -9.42 12.79 -10.01
N VAL A 225 -8.47 12.89 -10.97
CA VAL A 225 -8.79 13.06 -12.40
C VAL A 225 -9.56 11.84 -12.96
N LEU A 226 -9.14 10.62 -12.62
CA LEU A 226 -9.81 9.39 -13.06
C LEU A 226 -11.24 9.27 -12.51
N LEU A 227 -11.48 9.78 -11.30
CA LEU A 227 -12.80 9.76 -10.65
C LEU A 227 -13.72 10.92 -11.06
N ALA A 228 -13.27 11.83 -11.91
CA ALA A 228 -14.00 13.06 -12.24
C ALA A 228 -15.42 12.85 -12.78
N ARG A 229 -15.70 11.68 -13.38
CA ARG A 229 -17.01 11.31 -13.92
C ARG A 229 -17.88 10.52 -12.94
N ARG A 230 -17.35 10.16 -11.77
CA ARG A 230 -18.04 9.38 -10.74
C ARG A 230 -18.59 10.29 -9.64
N SER A 231 -19.50 9.75 -8.83
CA SER A 231 -20.00 10.42 -7.62
C SER A 231 -18.87 10.63 -6.61
N LEU A 232 -19.14 11.41 -5.56
CA LEU A 232 -18.15 11.70 -4.52
C LEU A 232 -17.80 10.47 -3.66
N ALA A 233 -18.68 9.47 -3.59
CA ALA A 233 -18.50 8.30 -2.72
C ALA A 233 -17.18 7.52 -3.00
N PRO A 234 -16.81 7.21 -4.27
CA PRO A 234 -15.49 6.65 -4.59
C PRO A 234 -14.29 7.48 -4.14
N ALA A 235 -14.36 8.81 -4.28
CA ALA A 235 -13.28 9.71 -3.86
C ALA A 235 -13.15 9.70 -2.32
N LEU A 236 -14.28 9.74 -1.62
CA LEU A 236 -14.33 9.63 -0.16
C LEU A 236 -13.80 8.29 0.34
N LEU A 237 -14.15 7.20 -0.34
CA LEU A 237 -13.68 5.87 0.02
C LEU A 237 -12.15 5.75 -0.07
N ILE A 238 -11.55 6.26 -1.17
CA ILE A 238 -10.09 6.28 -1.29
C ILE A 238 -9.47 7.18 -0.21
N ALA A 239 -10.04 8.36 0.03
CA ALA A 239 -9.58 9.25 1.10
C ALA A 239 -9.59 8.57 2.48
N LEU A 240 -10.66 7.83 2.81
CA LEU A 240 -10.75 7.08 4.07
C LEU A 240 -9.70 5.96 4.15
N LEU A 241 -9.43 5.26 3.05
CA LEU A 241 -8.42 4.21 2.99
C LEU A 241 -6.97 4.73 2.99
N LEU A 242 -6.76 6.01 2.70
CA LEU A 242 -5.47 6.68 2.87
C LEU A 242 -5.24 7.09 4.32
N ILE A 243 -6.24 7.73 4.92
CA ILE A 243 -6.16 8.28 6.27
C ILE A 243 -6.20 7.15 7.31
N GLY A 244 -7.13 6.21 7.18
CA GLY A 244 -7.39 5.18 8.18
C GLY A 244 -6.15 4.39 8.59
N PRO A 245 -5.48 3.70 7.64
CA PRO A 245 -4.24 2.97 7.93
C PRO A 245 -3.12 3.85 8.49
N SER A 246 -2.98 5.07 7.99
CA SER A 246 -1.95 6.01 8.45
C SER A 246 -2.13 6.38 9.92
N PHE A 247 -3.38 6.65 10.33
CA PHE A 247 -3.72 6.90 11.74
C PHE A 247 -3.61 5.66 12.61
N ALA A 248 -4.02 4.49 12.09
CA ALA A 248 -3.93 3.22 12.82
C ALA A 248 -2.49 2.88 13.21
N ASN A 249 -1.50 3.20 12.37
CA ASN A 249 -0.08 3.00 12.73
C ASN A 249 0.51 4.20 13.49
N GLY A 250 0.12 5.41 13.14
CA GLY A 250 0.73 6.64 13.67
C GLY A 250 0.34 6.98 15.11
N VAL A 251 -0.93 6.77 15.49
CA VAL A 251 -1.42 7.11 16.84
C VAL A 251 -0.74 6.26 17.94
N PRO A 252 -0.60 4.92 17.81
CA PRO A 252 0.14 4.13 18.79
C PRO A 252 1.61 4.53 18.90
N LEU A 253 2.27 4.80 17.76
CA LEU A 253 3.66 5.25 17.74
C LEU A 253 3.83 6.57 18.48
N TRP A 254 2.94 7.53 18.23
CA TRP A 254 2.96 8.81 18.93
C TRP A 254 2.74 8.65 20.45
N ARG A 255 1.79 7.80 20.88
CA ARG A 255 1.56 7.52 22.31
C ARG A 255 2.75 6.84 22.98
N ALA A 256 3.47 5.97 22.26
CA ALA A 256 4.69 5.35 22.77
C ALA A 256 5.86 6.35 22.89
N GLN A 257 5.82 7.45 22.12
CA GLN A 257 6.89 8.45 22.04
C GLN A 257 6.58 9.75 22.78
N SER A 258 5.40 9.91 23.38
CA SER A 258 4.94 11.18 23.97
C SER A 258 5.73 11.67 25.18
N ASN A 259 6.68 10.87 25.68
CA ASN A 259 7.61 11.26 26.76
C ASN A 259 9.00 11.71 26.23
N ALA A 260 9.19 11.76 24.91
CA ALA A 260 10.48 12.12 24.31
C ALA A 260 10.63 13.65 24.15
N MET A 261 11.84 14.11 24.47
CA MET A 261 12.29 15.51 24.61
C MET A 261 12.02 16.41 23.39
N ALA A 262 12.16 17.73 23.58
CA ALA A 262 12.04 18.76 22.54
C ALA A 262 12.91 18.45 21.31
N PHE A 263 12.28 17.92 20.26
CA PHE A 263 12.94 17.67 18.99
C PHE A 263 13.11 18.96 18.17
N PRO A 264 14.15 19.05 17.33
CA PRO A 264 14.24 20.09 16.31
C PRO A 264 13.12 19.94 15.25
N LEU A 265 12.71 21.04 14.61
CA LEU A 265 11.58 21.09 13.66
C LEU A 265 11.61 20.00 12.56
N PRO A 266 12.76 19.65 11.93
CA PRO A 266 12.80 18.60 10.92
C PRO A 266 12.41 17.21 11.45
N MET A 267 12.79 16.89 12.69
CA MET A 267 12.38 15.65 13.35
C MET A 267 10.87 15.65 13.68
N TRP A 268 10.29 16.80 14.03
CA TRP A 268 8.84 16.92 14.21
C TRP A 268 8.07 16.66 12.92
N VAL A 269 8.55 17.20 11.79
CA VAL A 269 7.95 16.96 10.47
C VAL A 269 8.01 15.48 10.11
N GLY A 270 9.14 14.82 10.32
CA GLY A 270 9.26 13.36 10.12
C GLY A 270 8.35 12.55 11.04
N MET A 271 8.30 12.91 12.33
CA MET A 271 7.52 12.21 13.35
C MET A 271 6.01 12.26 13.09
N PHE A 272 5.51 13.37 12.54
CA PHE A 272 4.08 13.53 12.21
C PHE A 272 3.75 13.31 10.74
N ALA A 273 4.66 12.74 9.95
CA ALA A 273 4.41 12.45 8.54
C ALA A 273 3.21 11.54 8.29
N TRP A 274 2.95 10.60 9.21
CA TRP A 274 1.76 9.76 9.20
C TRP A 274 0.44 10.55 9.27
N LEU A 275 0.48 11.80 9.76
CA LEU A 275 -0.68 12.69 9.84
C LEU A 275 -0.77 13.58 8.61
N TRP A 276 0.27 14.39 8.33
CA TRP A 276 0.16 15.44 7.32
C TRP A 276 0.25 14.90 5.89
N SER A 277 1.04 13.86 5.62
CA SER A 277 1.21 13.31 4.28
C SER A 277 -0.11 12.82 3.66
N PRO A 278 -0.88 11.92 4.33
CA PRO A 278 -2.16 11.47 3.78
C PRO A 278 -3.20 12.59 3.72
N LEU A 279 -3.17 13.58 4.62
CA LEU A 279 -4.10 14.71 4.57
C LEU A 279 -3.87 15.59 3.33
N ILE A 280 -2.62 15.88 2.99
CA ILE A 280 -2.29 16.63 1.78
C ILE A 280 -2.69 15.83 0.53
N ALA A 281 -2.46 14.51 0.53
CA ALA A 281 -2.91 13.64 -0.56
C ALA A 281 -4.43 13.68 -0.75
N VAL A 282 -5.20 13.61 0.34
CA VAL A 282 -6.67 13.71 0.31
C VAL A 282 -7.12 15.05 -0.25
N LEU A 283 -6.50 16.15 0.19
CA LEU A 283 -6.79 17.48 -0.34
C LEU A 283 -6.51 17.55 -1.85
N ALA A 284 -5.35 17.04 -2.29
CA ALA A 284 -4.99 16.99 -3.71
C ALA A 284 -5.98 16.16 -4.54
N LEU A 285 -6.44 15.03 -4.01
CA LEU A 285 -7.45 14.18 -4.64
C LEU A 285 -8.77 14.93 -4.86
N PHE A 286 -9.28 15.61 -3.83
CA PHE A 286 -10.54 16.35 -3.94
C PHE A 286 -10.43 17.59 -4.84
N ILE A 287 -9.32 18.32 -4.78
CA ILE A 287 -9.07 19.46 -5.69
C ILE A 287 -9.03 18.98 -7.14
N ALA A 288 -8.26 17.93 -7.43
CA ALA A 288 -8.15 17.38 -8.78
C ALA A 288 -9.49 16.84 -9.30
N TRP A 289 -10.24 16.13 -8.46
CA TRP A 289 -11.59 15.66 -8.78
C TRP A 289 -12.54 16.80 -9.12
N ALA A 290 -12.59 17.84 -8.29
CA ALA A 290 -13.49 18.99 -8.48
C ALA A 290 -13.15 19.76 -9.76
N LEU A 291 -11.86 20.03 -10.01
CA LEU A 291 -11.39 20.74 -11.20
C LEU A 291 -11.66 19.94 -12.48
N ALA A 292 -11.33 18.64 -12.49
CA ALA A 292 -11.56 17.78 -13.65
C ALA A 292 -13.06 17.60 -13.94
N ARG A 293 -13.90 17.51 -12.90
CA ARG A 293 -15.35 17.44 -13.05
C ARG A 293 -15.92 18.72 -13.64
N LYS A 294 -15.51 19.89 -13.13
CA LYS A 294 -15.92 21.19 -13.67
C LYS A 294 -15.55 21.32 -15.16
N ARG A 295 -14.33 20.92 -15.53
CA ARG A 295 -13.89 20.91 -16.93
C ARG A 295 -14.76 20.02 -17.81
N ASN A 296 -15.09 18.81 -17.35
CA ASN A 296 -15.93 17.88 -18.12
C ASN A 296 -17.36 18.41 -18.32
N LEU A 297 -17.91 19.13 -17.34
CA LEU A 297 -19.23 19.78 -17.46
C LEU A 297 -19.22 20.92 -18.48
N LEU A 298 -18.11 21.67 -18.57
CA LEU A 298 -17.96 22.77 -19.54
C LEU A 298 -17.70 22.30 -20.98
N LEU A 299 -17.16 21.09 -21.15
CA LEU A 299 -16.83 20.50 -22.45
C LEU A 299 -17.88 19.51 -22.97
N ALA A 300 -18.94 19.24 -22.20
CA ALA A 300 -20.05 18.44 -22.68
C ALA A 300 -20.77 19.24 -23.79
N PRO A 301 -20.93 18.68 -25.01
CA PRO A 301 -21.64 19.38 -26.07
C PRO A 301 -23.07 19.70 -25.60
N MET A 302 -23.49 20.95 -25.77
CA MET A 302 -24.89 21.34 -25.71
C MET A 302 -25.69 20.58 -26.77
#